data_AF-A0A0T6LS75-F1
#
_entry.id   AF-A0A0T6LS75-F1
#
_cell.length_a   1.000
_cell.length_b   1.000
_cell.length_c   1.000
_cell.angle_alpha   90.00
_cell.angle_beta   90.00
_cell.angle_gamma   90.00
#
_symmetry.space_group_name_H-M   'P 1'
#
loop_
_entity.id
_entity.type
_entity.pdbx_description
1 polymer ?
#
loop_
_entity_poly.entity_id
_entity_poly.type
_entity_poly.pdbx_seq_one_letter_code
_entity_poly.pdbx_strand_id
1 'polypeptide(L)'
;MARTGLNRNGSASDTARLREADAVELRRQGKTYQQIADALGVSRRTAWRRVQAALAARARETVADRDALIGEHLAYIETVLEGLLPKAAKGDARAAEVVLKALERHAKLLGLDAPVRASITVTDEMTERIKALADELAEAAP
;
A
#
# COMPACT_ATOMS: atom_id res chain seq x y z
N MET A 1 -19.38 -49.54 -3.71
CA MET A 1 -19.92 -48.31 -3.09
C MET A 1 -18.76 -47.40 -2.74
N ALA A 2 -18.63 -46.25 -3.39
CA ALA A 2 -17.85 -45.10 -2.89
C ALA A 2 -18.32 -43.85 -3.65
N ARG A 3 -18.92 -42.89 -2.93
CA ARG A 3 -19.44 -41.62 -3.47
C ARG A 3 -18.32 -40.58 -3.38
N THR A 4 -17.71 -40.23 -4.51
CA THR A 4 -16.75 -39.12 -4.58
C THR A 4 -17.51 -37.80 -4.65
N GLY A 5 -17.38 -36.99 -3.59
CA GLY A 5 -18.05 -35.70 -3.46
C GLY A 5 -17.48 -34.66 -4.42
N LEU A 6 -18.34 -34.14 -5.31
CA LEU A 6 -18.03 -33.02 -6.19
C LEU A 6 -18.09 -31.71 -5.38
N ASN A 7 -16.96 -31.01 -5.29
CA ASN A 7 -16.80 -29.73 -4.63
C ASN A 7 -17.67 -28.65 -5.30
N ARG A 8 -18.70 -28.16 -4.59
CA ARG A 8 -19.68 -27.16 -5.07
C ARG A 8 -19.25 -25.69 -4.84
N ASN A 9 -18.06 -25.44 -4.30
CA ASN A 9 -17.66 -24.08 -3.90
C ASN A 9 -16.97 -23.24 -4.98
N GLY A 10 -16.60 -23.80 -6.14
CA GLY A 10 -15.86 -23.06 -7.19
C GLY A 10 -16.73 -22.08 -7.99
N SER A 11 -17.96 -22.44 -8.35
CA SER A 11 -18.77 -21.66 -9.31
C SER A 11 -19.39 -20.37 -8.73
N ALA A 12 -19.71 -20.36 -7.44
CA ALA A 12 -20.28 -19.17 -6.79
C ALA A 12 -19.23 -18.06 -6.59
N SER A 13 -17.99 -18.44 -6.31
CA SER A 13 -16.84 -17.52 -6.18
C SER A 13 -16.48 -16.89 -7.52
N ASP A 14 -16.37 -17.71 -8.57
CA ASP A 14 -15.98 -17.22 -9.91
C ASP A 14 -17.04 -16.31 -10.52
N THR A 15 -18.32 -16.66 -10.37
CA THR A 15 -19.41 -15.78 -10.82
C THR A 15 -19.56 -14.52 -9.99
N ALA A 16 -19.13 -14.50 -8.72
CA ALA A 16 -19.08 -13.28 -7.92
C ALA A 16 -17.93 -12.37 -8.39
N ARG A 17 -16.74 -12.94 -8.63
CA ARG A 17 -15.56 -12.23 -9.10
C ARG A 17 -15.75 -11.62 -10.49
N LEU A 18 -16.40 -12.34 -11.41
CA LEU A 18 -16.77 -11.82 -12.73
C LEU A 18 -17.71 -10.60 -12.62
N ARG A 19 -18.74 -10.69 -11.78
CA ARG A 19 -19.69 -9.58 -11.55
C ARG A 19 -19.05 -8.37 -10.87
N GLU A 20 -18.00 -8.58 -10.09
CA GLU A 20 -17.19 -7.51 -9.48
C GLU A 20 -16.28 -6.83 -10.52
N ALA A 21 -15.67 -7.62 -11.41
CA ALA A 21 -14.88 -7.11 -12.53
C ALA A 21 -15.72 -6.24 -13.48
N ASP A 22 -16.96 -6.66 -13.78
CA ASP A 22 -17.90 -5.90 -14.60
C ASP A 22 -18.28 -4.56 -13.95
N ALA A 23 -18.51 -4.56 -12.64
CA ALA A 23 -18.89 -3.36 -11.90
C ALA A 23 -17.77 -2.30 -11.87
N VAL A 24 -16.52 -2.72 -11.65
CA VAL A 24 -15.39 -1.78 -11.61
C VAL A 24 -15.03 -1.23 -12.98
N GLU A 25 -15.18 -2.01 -14.05
CA GLU A 25 -14.92 -1.53 -15.41
C GLU A 25 -15.95 -0.49 -15.85
N LEU A 26 -17.24 -0.72 -15.56
CA LEU A 26 -18.28 0.29 -15.79
C LEU A 26 -18.04 1.58 -15.00
N ARG A 27 -17.51 1.47 -13.76
CA ARG A 27 -17.13 2.65 -12.98
C ARG A 27 -15.96 3.41 -13.62
N ARG A 28 -14.97 2.70 -14.16
CA ARG A 28 -13.81 3.29 -14.87
C ARG A 28 -14.22 4.04 -16.13
N GLN A 29 -15.28 3.59 -16.79
CA GLN A 29 -15.91 4.27 -17.94
C GLN A 29 -16.76 5.49 -17.54
N GLY A 30 -16.73 5.91 -16.26
CA GLY A 30 -17.42 7.11 -15.78
C GLY A 30 -18.89 6.92 -15.41
N LYS A 31 -19.43 5.69 -15.47
CA LYS A 31 -20.82 5.42 -15.09
C LYS A 31 -21.07 5.71 -13.60
N THR A 32 -22.26 6.18 -13.27
CA THR A 32 -22.71 6.38 -11.88
C THR A 32 -23.07 5.04 -11.25
N TYR A 33 -23.07 4.95 -9.90
CA TYR A 33 -23.48 3.71 -9.21
C TYR A 33 -24.92 3.28 -9.53
N GLN A 34 -25.79 4.24 -9.89
CA GLN A 34 -27.15 3.94 -10.32
C GLN A 34 -27.14 3.28 -11.70
N GLN A 35 -26.42 3.86 -12.67
CA GLN A 35 -26.28 3.29 -14.02
C GLN A 35 -25.63 1.89 -14.00
N ILE A 36 -24.68 1.67 -13.08
CA ILE A 36 -24.04 0.36 -12.88
C ILE A 36 -25.05 -0.63 -12.28
N ALA A 37 -25.87 -0.19 -11.32
CA ALA A 37 -26.92 -1.01 -10.76
C ALA A 37 -27.94 -1.46 -11.82
N ASP A 38 -28.37 -0.52 -12.65
CA ASP A 38 -29.31 -0.77 -13.74
C ASP A 38 -28.71 -1.75 -14.77
N ALA A 39 -27.43 -1.55 -15.15
CA ALA A 39 -26.72 -2.43 -16.09
C ALA A 39 -26.49 -3.86 -15.54
N LEU A 40 -26.32 -4.01 -14.23
CA LEU A 40 -26.06 -5.30 -13.57
C LEU A 40 -27.32 -5.95 -12.99
N GLY A 41 -28.49 -5.31 -13.11
CA GLY A 41 -29.75 -5.79 -12.54
C GLY A 41 -29.72 -5.92 -11.01
N VAL A 42 -29.03 -5.01 -10.30
CA VAL A 42 -28.90 -5.04 -8.84
C VAL A 42 -29.25 -3.70 -8.20
N SER A 43 -29.40 -3.65 -6.87
CA SER A 43 -29.59 -2.39 -6.17
C SER A 43 -28.35 -1.50 -6.22
N ARG A 44 -28.54 -0.16 -6.22
CA ARG A 44 -27.45 0.84 -6.13
C ARG A 44 -26.45 0.56 -5.01
N ARG A 45 -26.95 0.14 -3.83
CA ARG A 45 -26.10 -0.25 -2.69
C ARG A 45 -25.23 -1.46 -3.00
N THR A 46 -25.78 -2.45 -3.71
CA THR A 46 -25.04 -3.65 -4.13
C THR A 46 -24.00 -3.31 -5.19
N ALA A 47 -24.34 -2.46 -6.17
CA ALA A 47 -23.40 -1.97 -7.17
C ALA A 47 -22.21 -1.23 -6.52
N TRP A 48 -22.49 -0.30 -5.60
CA TRP A 48 -21.45 0.38 -4.83
C TRP A 48 -20.53 -0.62 -4.09
N ARG A 49 -21.10 -1.58 -3.36
CA ARG A 49 -20.31 -2.58 -2.62
C ARG A 49 -19.42 -3.42 -3.54
N ARG A 50 -19.93 -3.85 -4.70
CA ARG A 50 -19.16 -4.62 -5.69
C ARG A 50 -18.01 -3.80 -6.27
N VAL A 51 -18.26 -2.53 -6.61
CA VAL A 51 -17.19 -1.62 -7.06
C VAL A 51 -16.11 -1.46 -5.99
N GLN A 52 -16.50 -1.22 -4.73
CA GLN A 52 -15.53 -1.08 -3.64
C GLN A 52 -14.73 -2.36 -3.39
N ALA A 53 -15.40 -3.53 -3.40
CA ALA A 53 -14.74 -4.82 -3.24
C ALA A 53 -13.72 -5.09 -4.37
N ALA A 54 -14.10 -4.81 -5.62
CA ALA A 54 -13.23 -4.96 -6.78
C ALA A 54 -12.03 -3.99 -6.75
N LEU A 55 -12.25 -2.73 -6.37
CA LEU A 55 -11.16 -1.76 -6.20
C LEU A 55 -10.19 -2.17 -5.10
N ALA A 56 -10.71 -2.65 -3.96
CA ALA A 56 -9.89 -3.14 -2.86
C ALA A 56 -9.12 -4.42 -3.23
N ALA A 57 -9.73 -5.32 -4.00
CA ALA A 57 -9.07 -6.53 -4.50
C ALA A 57 -7.92 -6.18 -5.46
N ARG A 58 -8.17 -5.28 -6.43
CA ARG A 58 -7.13 -4.79 -7.35
C ARG A 58 -6.01 -4.05 -6.62
N ALA A 59 -6.35 -3.22 -5.63
CA ALA A 59 -5.34 -2.55 -4.80
C ALA A 59 -4.46 -3.56 -4.06
N ARG A 60 -5.03 -4.67 -3.56
CA ARG A 60 -4.27 -5.76 -2.94
C ARG A 60 -3.39 -6.51 -3.95
N GLU A 61 -3.88 -6.77 -5.16
CA GLU A 61 -3.09 -7.37 -6.25
C GLU A 61 -1.92 -6.47 -6.63
N THR A 62 -2.14 -5.17 -6.81
CA THR A 62 -1.08 -4.19 -7.10
C THR A 62 -0.07 -4.07 -5.95
N VAL A 63 -0.50 -4.16 -4.69
CA VAL A 63 0.41 -4.18 -3.54
C VAL A 63 1.22 -5.48 -3.50
N ALA A 64 0.60 -6.63 -3.77
CA ALA A 64 1.30 -7.91 -3.86
C ALA A 64 2.34 -7.93 -4.99
N ASP A 65 2.01 -7.36 -6.16
CA ASP A 65 2.96 -7.18 -7.26
C ASP A 65 4.12 -6.26 -6.87
N ARG A 66 3.83 -5.18 -6.13
CA ARG A 66 4.85 -4.27 -5.60
C ARG A 66 5.78 -4.98 -4.61
N ASP A 67 5.25 -5.75 -3.67
CA ASP A 67 6.04 -6.45 -2.67
C ASP A 67 6.88 -7.57 -3.30
N ALA A 68 6.34 -8.28 -4.31
CA ALA A 68 7.09 -9.26 -5.10
C ALA A 68 8.26 -8.60 -5.86
N LEU A 69 8.02 -7.46 -6.50
CA LEU A 69 9.07 -6.69 -7.18
C LEU A 69 10.14 -6.19 -6.19
N ILE A 70 9.72 -5.71 -5.01
CA ILE A 70 10.67 -5.34 -3.94
C ILE A 70 11.51 -6.56 -3.54
N GLY A 71 10.90 -7.72 -3.34
CA GLY A 71 11.61 -8.96 -3.02
C GLY A 71 12.65 -9.36 -4.06
N GLU A 72 12.31 -9.29 -5.35
CA GLU A 72 13.24 -9.56 -6.45
C GLU A 72 14.42 -8.58 -6.44
N HIS A 73 14.14 -7.29 -6.27
CA HIS A 73 15.17 -6.26 -6.17
C HIS A 73 16.09 -6.44 -4.96
N LEU A 74 15.56 -6.87 -3.82
CA LEU A 74 16.36 -7.18 -2.63
C LEU A 74 17.30 -8.36 -2.91
N ALA A 75 16.83 -9.43 -3.56
CA ALA A 75 17.67 -10.57 -3.92
C ALA A 75 18.84 -10.20 -4.86
N TYR A 76 18.61 -9.30 -5.84
CA TYR A 76 19.69 -8.78 -6.67
C TYR A 76 20.71 -7.97 -5.85
N ILE A 77 20.24 -7.14 -4.91
CA ILE A 77 21.10 -6.35 -4.04
C ILE A 77 21.95 -7.27 -3.15
N GLU A 78 21.35 -8.29 -2.54
CA GLU A 78 22.06 -9.29 -1.74
C GLU A 78 23.16 -9.99 -2.54
N THR A 79 22.86 -10.38 -3.78
CA THR A 79 23.86 -10.98 -4.69
C THR A 79 25.06 -10.05 -4.95
N VAL A 80 24.79 -8.75 -5.16
CA VAL A 80 25.85 -7.74 -5.35
C VAL A 80 26.68 -7.56 -4.08
N LEU A 81 26.03 -7.52 -2.91
CA LEU A 81 26.69 -7.41 -1.63
C LEU A 81 27.59 -8.61 -1.37
N GLU A 82 27.10 -9.84 -1.56
CA GLU A 82 27.88 -11.07 -1.40
C GLU A 82 29.15 -11.05 -2.27
N GLY A 83 29.04 -10.61 -3.52
CA GLY A 83 30.17 -10.56 -4.45
C GLY A 83 31.22 -9.49 -4.14
N LEU A 84 30.81 -8.35 -3.57
CA LEU A 84 31.69 -7.18 -3.39
C LEU A 84 32.15 -6.93 -1.96
N LEU A 85 31.42 -7.41 -0.96
CA LEU A 85 31.79 -7.26 0.45
C LEU A 85 33.21 -7.76 0.75
N PRO A 86 33.67 -8.93 0.26
CA PRO A 86 35.04 -9.40 0.53
C PRO A 86 36.13 -8.49 -0.04
N LYS A 87 35.86 -7.80 -1.17
CA LYS A 87 36.80 -6.84 -1.76
C LYS A 87 36.79 -5.51 -1.02
N ALA A 88 35.60 -5.02 -0.69
CA ALA A 88 35.43 -3.81 0.11
C ALA A 88 36.13 -3.95 1.48
N ALA A 89 35.96 -5.10 2.15
CA ALA A 89 36.61 -5.40 3.43
C ALA A 89 38.15 -5.43 3.34
N LYS A 90 38.71 -5.67 2.15
CA LYS A 90 40.16 -5.64 1.88
C LYS A 90 40.67 -4.25 1.46
N GLY A 91 39.82 -3.23 1.50
CA GLY A 91 40.18 -1.84 1.20
C GLY A 91 40.05 -1.46 -0.27
N ASP A 92 39.37 -2.26 -1.11
CA ASP A 92 39.02 -1.83 -2.47
C ASP A 92 37.98 -0.71 -2.39
N ALA A 93 38.42 0.52 -2.66
CA ALA A 93 37.60 1.72 -2.57
C ALA A 93 36.40 1.70 -3.53
N ARG A 94 36.55 1.09 -4.71
CA ARG A 94 35.46 1.02 -5.69
C ARG A 94 34.42 0.01 -5.28
N ALA A 95 34.84 -1.14 -4.74
CA ALA A 95 33.93 -2.12 -4.16
C ALA A 95 33.19 -1.54 -2.95
N ALA A 96 33.88 -0.80 -2.07
CA ALA A 96 33.27 -0.14 -0.93
C ALA A 96 32.19 0.88 -1.35
N GLU A 97 32.46 1.69 -2.37
CA GLU A 97 31.47 2.63 -2.91
C GLU A 97 30.20 1.91 -3.43
N VAL A 98 30.37 0.80 -4.15
CA VAL A 98 29.23 0.03 -4.68
C VAL A 98 28.45 -0.63 -3.54
N VAL A 99 29.13 -1.19 -2.54
CA VAL A 99 28.50 -1.76 -1.33
C VAL A 99 27.67 -0.71 -0.59
N LEU A 100 28.20 0.50 -0.38
CA LEU A 100 27.46 1.57 0.29
C LEU A 100 26.20 1.97 -0.48
N LYS A 101 26.28 2.08 -1.83
CA LYS A 101 25.11 2.37 -2.67
C LYS A 101 24.07 1.25 -2.65
N ALA A 102 24.52 -0.01 -2.62
CA ALA A 102 23.65 -1.17 -2.52
C ALA A 102 22.90 -1.18 -1.17
N LEU A 103 23.60 -0.89 -0.06
CA LEU A 103 23.00 -0.77 1.28
C LEU A 103 22.03 0.42 1.38
N GLU A 104 22.35 1.56 0.77
CA GLU A 104 21.44 2.71 0.70
C GLU A 104 20.15 2.34 -0.06
N ARG A 105 20.26 1.62 -1.18
CA ARG A 105 19.09 1.16 -1.93
C ARG A 105 18.27 0.14 -1.14
N HIS A 106 18.94 -0.76 -0.41
CA HIS A 106 18.31 -1.72 0.48
C HIS A 106 17.49 -1.02 1.58
N ALA A 107 18.09 -0.04 2.26
CA ALA A 107 17.43 0.75 3.29
C ALA A 107 16.21 1.52 2.76
N LYS A 108 16.29 2.09 1.55
CA LYS A 108 15.15 2.76 0.88
C LYS A 108 14.01 1.81 0.53
N LEU A 109 14.31 0.60 0.05
CA LEU A 109 13.28 -0.40 -0.29
C LEU A 109 12.54 -0.92 0.95
N LEU A 110 13.25 -1.07 2.07
CA LEU A 110 12.69 -1.52 3.34
C LEU A 110 12.14 -0.38 4.22
N GLY A 111 12.39 0.89 3.85
CA GLY A 111 11.96 2.05 4.63
C GLY A 111 12.76 2.28 5.92
N LEU A 112 13.98 1.74 6.03
CA LEU A 112 14.84 1.89 7.20
C LEU A 112 15.31 3.33 7.42
N ASP A 113 15.35 4.12 6.34
CA ASP A 113 15.72 5.55 6.37
C ASP A 113 14.50 6.48 6.54
N ALA A 114 13.30 5.93 6.76
CA ALA A 114 12.10 6.75 6.91
C ALA A 114 12.22 7.65 8.17
N PRO A 115 11.94 8.96 8.06
CA PRO A 115 11.93 9.82 9.24
C PRO A 115 10.92 9.30 10.26
N VAL A 116 11.31 9.26 11.53
CA VAL A 116 10.41 8.92 12.64
C VAL A 116 9.22 9.87 12.56
N ARG A 117 8.04 9.36 12.19
CA ARG A 117 6.81 10.15 12.22
C ARG A 117 6.48 10.45 13.67
N ALA A 118 6.77 11.66 14.13
CA ALA A 118 6.23 12.14 15.39
C ALA A 118 4.71 12.29 15.24
N SER A 119 3.93 11.41 15.87
CA SER A 119 2.50 11.63 16.04
C SER A 119 2.32 12.70 17.11
N ILE A 120 2.19 13.96 16.71
CA ILE A 120 1.83 15.03 17.63
C ILE A 120 0.31 14.96 17.82
N THR A 121 -0.12 14.42 18.96
CA THR A 121 -1.50 14.56 19.40
C THR A 121 -1.67 15.95 19.98
N VAL A 122 -2.33 16.84 19.22
CA VAL A 122 -2.77 18.12 19.76
C VAL A 122 -3.96 17.84 20.68
N THR A 123 -3.79 18.07 21.97
CA THR A 123 -4.90 18.01 22.93
C THR A 123 -5.61 19.35 23.00
N ASP A 124 -6.89 19.32 23.40
CA ASP A 124 -7.64 20.55 23.65
C ASP A 124 -6.96 21.41 24.73
N GLU A 125 -6.36 20.77 25.75
CA GLU A 125 -5.57 21.43 26.80
C GLU A 125 -4.35 22.19 26.24
N MET A 126 -3.60 21.58 25.32
CA MET A 126 -2.48 22.25 24.66
C MET A 126 -2.96 23.44 23.81
N THR A 127 -4.12 23.30 23.17
CA THR A 127 -4.72 24.37 22.35
C THR A 127 -5.11 25.57 23.22
N GLU A 128 -5.72 25.33 24.37
CA GLU A 128 -6.09 26.38 25.32
C GLU A 128 -4.85 27.04 25.94
N ARG A 129 -3.81 26.26 26.24
CA ARG A 129 -2.54 26.80 26.75
C ARG A 129 -1.85 27.71 25.73
N ILE A 130 -1.88 27.35 24.45
CA ILE A 130 -1.32 28.16 23.36
C ILE A 130 -2.07 29.48 23.22
N LYS A 131 -3.41 29.46 23.26
CA LYS A 131 -4.23 30.68 23.20
C LYS A 131 -3.93 31.62 24.37
N ALA A 132 -3.93 31.09 25.60
CA ALA A 132 -3.65 31.89 26.79
C ALA A 132 -2.27 32.57 26.73
N LEU A 133 -1.25 31.86 26.22
CA LEU A 133 0.09 32.42 26.07
C LEU A 133 0.17 33.47 24.96
N ALA A 134 -0.59 33.30 23.88
CA ALA A 134 -0.68 34.28 22.79
C ALA A 134 -1.34 35.58 23.27
N ASP A 135 -2.39 35.47 24.09
CA ASP A 135 -3.08 36.63 24.68
C ASP A 135 -2.16 37.37 25.67
N GLU A 136 -1.43 36.64 26.53
CA GLU A 136 -0.44 37.23 27.44
C GLU A 136 0.67 37.98 26.71
N LEU A 137 1.16 37.43 25.59
CA LEU A 137 2.17 38.09 24.74
C LEU A 137 1.60 39.32 24.01
N ALA A 138 0.33 39.31 23.65
CA ALA A 138 -0.34 40.46 23.03
C ALA A 138 -0.55 41.60 24.03
N GLU A 139 -0.85 41.29 25.30
CA GLU A 139 -0.96 42.28 26.38
C GLU A 139 0.39 42.82 26.85
N ALA A 140 1.45 42.02 26.76
CA ALA A 140 2.82 42.41 27.12
C ALA A 140 3.57 43.16 25.99
N ALA A 141 2.99 43.25 24.79
CA ALA A 141 3.52 44.06 23.70
C ALA A 141 3.18 45.55 23.93
N PRO A 142 4.16 46.46 24.04
CA PRO A 142 3.94 47.88 24.28
C PRO A 142 3.33 48.63 23.09
#